data_AF-A0A1G3NZE3-F1
#
_entry.id   AF-A0A1G3NZE3-F1
#
_cell.length_a   1.000
_cell.length_b   1.000
_cell.length_c   1.000
_cell.angle_alpha   90.00
_cell.angle_beta   90.00
_cell.angle_gamma   90.00
#
_symmetry.space_group_name_H-M   'P 1'
#
loop_
_entity.id
_entity.type
_entity.pdbx_description
1 polymer ?
#
loop_
_entity_poly.entity_id
_entity_poly.type
_entity_poly.pdbx_seq_one_letter_code
_entity_poly.pdbx_strand_id
1 'polypeptide(L)'
;MSKITLIIGGIRSGKSHFAEKKTLEWATNPIYIATGIPFDKEMEERVAIHKKRRKNDFETIEEPLDVNSVLQNIHHRTILIDCMTLNISNRLLRNENNDLAFHIADLDNYLHTMISIIRTNNLRVFFVSNEVGTSPVSINRLGRFFQDLQGRLNCIIASASDEVYMLECGIPRLLKKKSNRPFKLSAPSYVLPSDYISNVVYLQDKVDDIQLLLFDSTADDPLFKDETFFTLQYLMNGSGFTFSAHMSAMPASDNDFEIKINEFSRIIEKLLTLNVTHYTVHYDLPVIDNDSQYPIVKKKYDALCINFITCLKEKFPTIDLNLENVKTKLSALDDVVKACTISYCADIGHYLLQGFNLQDISERLDTISVIHLHGLKETGNGIKDHEAFTGNLEVFCILEKFTGVVTIENYHTESLKKSISYIDLYF
;
A
#
# COMPACT_ATOMS: atom_id res chain seq x y z
N MET A 1 -1.88 0.92 -18.04
CA MET A 1 -2.22 0.58 -16.65
C MET A 1 -3.57 1.20 -16.33
N SER A 2 -4.41 0.42 -15.64
CA SER A 2 -5.72 0.88 -15.20
C SER A 2 -5.53 1.98 -14.17
N LYS A 3 -6.45 2.95 -14.14
CA LYS A 3 -6.41 4.03 -13.16
C LYS A 3 -7.83 4.34 -12.69
N ILE A 4 -8.03 4.47 -11.40
CA ILE A 4 -9.31 4.82 -10.78
C ILE A 4 -9.16 6.17 -10.09
N THR A 5 -10.02 7.12 -10.43
CA THR A 5 -10.07 8.43 -9.78
C THR A 5 -11.47 8.66 -9.23
N LEU A 6 -11.58 8.83 -7.92
CA LEU A 6 -12.84 9.24 -7.28
C LEU A 6 -12.89 10.76 -7.14
N ILE A 7 -14.00 11.33 -7.57
CA ILE A 7 -14.30 12.75 -7.50
C ILE A 7 -15.58 12.90 -6.68
N ILE A 8 -15.42 13.33 -5.43
CA ILE A 8 -16.49 13.41 -4.45
C ILE A 8 -16.76 14.86 -4.04
N GLY A 9 -17.99 15.18 -3.66
CA GLY A 9 -18.32 16.46 -3.04
C GLY A 9 -19.81 16.73 -2.95
N GLY A 10 -20.16 17.81 -2.26
CA GLY A 10 -21.56 18.21 -2.06
C GLY A 10 -22.33 18.50 -3.35
N ILE A 11 -23.65 18.63 -3.25
CA ILE A 11 -24.51 19.05 -4.36
C ILE A 11 -24.05 20.44 -4.84
N ARG A 12 -23.95 20.64 -6.16
CA ARG A 12 -23.49 21.89 -6.78
C ARG A 12 -22.08 22.35 -6.36
N SER A 13 -21.22 21.46 -5.87
CA SER A 13 -19.82 21.79 -5.55
C SER A 13 -18.91 21.97 -6.77
N GLY A 14 -19.40 21.76 -7.99
CA GLY A 14 -18.61 21.81 -9.23
C GLY A 14 -17.99 20.46 -9.65
N LYS A 15 -18.25 19.37 -8.92
CA LYS A 15 -17.62 18.06 -9.16
C LYS A 15 -17.76 17.50 -10.57
N SER A 16 -18.94 17.55 -11.18
CA SER A 16 -19.15 17.04 -12.55
C SER A 16 -18.33 17.82 -13.58
N HIS A 17 -18.25 19.14 -13.43
CA HIS A 17 -17.45 19.97 -14.32
C HIS A 17 -15.95 19.67 -14.18
N PHE A 18 -15.46 19.56 -12.95
CA PHE A 18 -14.07 19.15 -12.69
C PHE A 18 -13.80 17.76 -13.27
N ALA A 19 -14.71 16.81 -13.08
CA ALA A 19 -14.58 15.45 -13.59
C ALA A 19 -14.53 15.38 -15.12
N GLU A 20 -15.40 16.12 -15.81
CA GLU A 20 -15.38 16.24 -17.27
C GLU A 20 -14.02 16.78 -17.75
N LYS A 21 -13.57 17.91 -17.20
CA LYS A 21 -12.28 18.51 -17.54
C LYS A 21 -11.13 17.52 -17.30
N LYS A 22 -11.10 16.90 -16.13
CA LYS A 22 -10.04 15.94 -15.77
C LYS A 22 -10.05 14.73 -16.68
N THR A 23 -11.22 14.24 -17.09
CA THR A 23 -11.34 13.10 -18.01
C THR A 23 -10.78 13.44 -19.39
N LEU A 24 -11.06 14.64 -19.89
CA LEU A 24 -10.59 15.12 -21.19
C LEU A 24 -9.07 15.38 -21.24
N GLU A 25 -8.43 15.64 -20.10
CA GLU A 25 -6.96 15.70 -20.02
C GLU A 25 -6.30 14.35 -20.36
N TRP A 26 -7.03 13.22 -20.24
CA TRP A 26 -6.47 11.87 -20.39
C TRP A 26 -6.82 11.17 -21.71
N ALA A 27 -7.82 11.66 -22.45
CA ALA A 27 -8.22 11.07 -23.72
C ALA A 27 -9.01 12.05 -24.57
N THR A 28 -8.86 11.92 -25.90
CA THR A 28 -9.78 12.47 -26.88
C THR A 28 -10.98 11.53 -27.02
N ASN A 29 -12.21 12.04 -26.88
CA ASN A 29 -13.45 11.26 -26.95
C ASN A 29 -13.60 10.09 -25.93
N PRO A 30 -13.44 10.35 -24.61
CA PRO A 30 -13.76 9.38 -23.56
C PRO A 30 -15.24 8.98 -23.55
N ILE A 31 -15.53 7.85 -22.91
CA ILE A 31 -16.91 7.36 -22.73
C ILE A 31 -17.51 8.03 -21.49
N TYR A 32 -18.70 8.59 -21.62
CA TYR A 32 -19.51 9.08 -20.50
C TYR A 32 -20.64 8.09 -20.23
N ILE A 33 -20.62 7.46 -19.05
CA ILE A 33 -21.73 6.62 -18.58
C ILE A 33 -22.63 7.48 -17.69
N ALA A 34 -23.80 7.81 -18.22
CA ALA A 34 -24.83 8.57 -17.53
C ALA A 34 -25.75 7.62 -16.76
N THR A 35 -25.82 7.78 -15.45
CA THR A 35 -26.61 6.89 -14.58
C THR A 35 -27.92 7.53 -14.11
N GLY A 36 -28.15 8.81 -14.40
CA GLY A 36 -29.34 9.54 -13.99
C GLY A 36 -30.56 9.24 -14.86
N ILE A 37 -31.73 9.06 -14.23
CA ILE A 37 -33.03 8.93 -14.89
C ILE A 37 -33.81 10.24 -14.66
N PRO A 38 -34.20 10.98 -15.71
CA PRO A 38 -35.01 12.18 -15.54
C PRO A 38 -36.47 11.81 -15.22
N PHE A 39 -36.92 12.11 -14.00
CA PHE A 39 -38.30 11.87 -13.57
C PHE A 39 -39.18 13.14 -13.59
N ASP A 40 -38.57 14.31 -13.76
CA ASP A 40 -39.25 15.60 -13.81
C ASP A 40 -38.64 16.53 -14.87
N LYS A 41 -39.39 17.58 -15.23
CA LYS A 41 -39.03 18.55 -16.26
C LYS A 41 -37.75 19.33 -15.91
N GLU A 42 -37.51 19.61 -14.63
CA GLU A 42 -36.30 20.32 -14.21
C GLU A 42 -35.05 19.46 -14.48
N MET A 43 -35.13 18.17 -14.20
CA MET A 43 -34.08 17.20 -14.46
C MET A 43 -33.87 16.98 -15.97
N GLU A 44 -34.95 16.94 -16.77
CA GLU A 44 -34.86 16.90 -18.24
C GLU A 44 -34.10 18.11 -18.80
N GLU A 45 -34.44 19.32 -18.36
CA GLU A 45 -33.77 20.56 -18.78
C GLU A 45 -32.27 20.55 -18.39
N ARG A 46 -31.96 20.06 -17.18
CA ARG A 46 -30.57 19.90 -16.72
C ARG A 46 -29.80 18.88 -17.56
N VAL A 47 -30.41 17.73 -17.88
CA VAL A 47 -29.81 16.71 -18.74
C VAL A 47 -29.54 17.28 -20.13
N ALA A 48 -30.45 18.09 -20.68
CA ALA A 48 -30.26 18.75 -21.96
C ALA A 48 -29.06 19.71 -21.96
N ILE A 49 -28.89 20.52 -20.90
CA ILE A 49 -27.73 21.40 -20.73
C ILE A 49 -26.43 20.59 -20.67
N HIS A 50 -26.41 19.48 -19.91
CA HIS A 50 -25.25 18.60 -19.80
C HIS A 50 -24.93 17.88 -21.13
N LYS A 51 -25.94 17.42 -21.87
CA LYS A 51 -25.74 16.82 -23.21
C LYS A 51 -25.17 17.85 -24.19
N LYS A 52 -25.66 19.09 -24.17
CA LYS A 52 -25.15 20.17 -25.02
C LYS A 52 -23.70 20.52 -24.69
N ARG A 53 -23.32 20.53 -23.40
CA ARG A 53 -21.95 20.78 -22.95
C ARG A 53 -20.96 19.71 -23.41
N ARG A 54 -21.34 18.43 -23.34
CA ARG A 54 -20.46 17.29 -23.65
C ARG A 54 -20.31 16.95 -25.14
N LYS A 55 -21.19 17.50 -25.98
CA LYS A 55 -21.64 16.89 -27.24
C LYS A 55 -20.54 16.24 -28.10
N ASN A 56 -19.49 16.97 -28.47
CA ASN A 56 -18.46 16.45 -29.37
C ASN A 56 -17.27 15.84 -28.62
N ASP A 57 -17.25 15.96 -27.30
CA ASP A 57 -16.09 15.62 -26.47
C ASP A 57 -16.24 14.24 -25.81
N PHE A 58 -17.46 13.68 -25.75
CA PHE A 58 -17.73 12.38 -25.14
C PHE A 58 -18.65 11.48 -25.98
N GLU A 59 -18.32 10.20 -26.01
CA GLU A 59 -19.25 9.13 -26.41
C GLU A 59 -20.17 8.82 -25.22
N THR A 60 -21.48 9.08 -25.33
CA THR A 60 -22.40 8.91 -24.19
C THR A 60 -23.14 7.57 -24.24
N ILE A 61 -23.10 6.83 -23.14
CA ILE A 61 -23.90 5.63 -22.87
C ILE A 61 -24.82 5.94 -21.68
N GLU A 62 -26.12 5.70 -21.83
CA GLU A 62 -27.09 5.82 -20.74
C GLU A 62 -27.30 4.44 -20.11
N GLU A 63 -26.79 4.24 -18.89
CA GLU A 63 -26.93 2.99 -18.15
C GLU A 63 -27.16 3.29 -16.66
N PRO A 64 -28.42 3.32 -16.21
CA PRO A 64 -28.77 3.73 -14.84
C PRO A 64 -28.53 2.66 -13.78
N LEU A 65 -28.39 1.38 -14.14
CA LEU A 65 -28.53 0.25 -13.20
C LEU A 65 -27.34 -0.70 -13.21
N ASP A 66 -26.97 -1.22 -14.38
CA ASP A 66 -25.94 -2.25 -14.54
C ASP A 66 -24.73 -1.77 -15.34
N VAL A 67 -24.02 -0.80 -14.75
CA VAL A 67 -22.75 -0.28 -15.30
C VAL A 67 -21.71 -1.40 -15.52
N ASN A 68 -21.74 -2.49 -14.75
CA ASN A 68 -20.80 -3.60 -14.92
C ASN A 68 -20.93 -4.26 -16.30
N SER A 69 -22.15 -4.45 -16.79
CA SER A 69 -22.40 -5.02 -18.13
C SER A 69 -21.79 -4.16 -19.26
N VAL A 70 -21.84 -2.84 -19.12
CA VAL A 70 -21.23 -1.91 -20.08
C VAL A 70 -19.71 -2.01 -20.00
N LEU A 71 -19.13 -1.98 -18.80
CA LEU A 71 -17.68 -2.01 -18.60
C LEU A 71 -17.04 -3.32 -19.08
N GLN A 72 -17.74 -4.45 -18.99
CA GLN A 72 -17.23 -5.76 -19.44
C GLN A 72 -16.82 -5.76 -20.92
N ASN A 73 -17.53 -5.00 -21.75
CA ASN A 73 -17.34 -4.96 -23.20
C ASN A 73 -16.39 -3.85 -23.66
N ILE A 74 -15.80 -3.09 -22.73
CA ILE A 74 -14.91 -1.97 -23.02
C ILE A 74 -13.51 -2.32 -22.53
N HIS A 75 -12.50 -2.07 -23.38
CA HIS A 75 -11.09 -2.29 -23.05
C HIS A 75 -10.26 -1.04 -23.38
N HIS A 76 -9.24 -0.75 -22.56
CA HIS A 76 -8.26 0.32 -22.79
C HIS A 76 -8.83 1.73 -23.06
N ARG A 77 -10.06 2.03 -22.63
CA ARG A 77 -10.70 3.35 -22.78
C ARG A 77 -10.63 4.15 -21.48
N THR A 78 -10.77 5.46 -21.63
CA THR A 78 -11.05 6.39 -20.53
C THR A 78 -12.56 6.58 -20.39
N ILE A 79 -13.07 6.48 -19.16
CA ILE A 79 -14.50 6.47 -18.85
C ILE A 79 -14.79 7.44 -17.70
N LEU A 80 -15.86 8.23 -17.83
CA LEU A 80 -16.44 9.04 -16.77
C LEU A 80 -17.82 8.46 -16.39
N ILE A 81 -18.01 8.13 -15.12
CA ILE A 81 -19.30 7.65 -14.58
C ILE A 81 -19.88 8.75 -13.69
N ASP A 82 -20.98 9.37 -14.14
CA ASP A 82 -21.65 10.46 -13.42
C ASP A 82 -23.16 10.15 -13.28
N CYS A 83 -23.65 9.82 -12.08
CA CYS A 83 -22.89 9.59 -10.83
C CYS A 83 -23.24 8.29 -10.14
N MET A 84 -22.31 7.80 -9.33
CA MET A 84 -22.50 6.60 -8.51
C MET A 84 -23.65 6.75 -7.52
N THR A 85 -23.94 7.98 -7.07
CA THR A 85 -25.08 8.27 -6.20
C THR A 85 -26.43 7.98 -6.86
N LEU A 86 -26.60 8.33 -8.13
CA LEU A 86 -27.84 8.00 -8.85
C LEU A 86 -27.88 6.52 -9.20
N ASN A 87 -26.74 5.90 -9.54
CA ASN A 87 -26.70 4.47 -9.81
C ASN A 87 -27.16 3.64 -8.60
N ILE A 88 -26.60 3.88 -7.42
CA ILE A 88 -27.00 3.16 -6.21
C ILE A 88 -28.45 3.48 -5.81
N SER A 89 -28.90 4.73 -5.99
CA SER A 89 -30.30 5.08 -5.74
C SER A 89 -31.26 4.33 -6.65
N ASN A 90 -30.96 4.22 -7.95
CA ASN A 90 -31.79 3.49 -8.91
C ASN A 90 -31.83 1.99 -8.57
N ARG A 91 -30.69 1.40 -8.20
CA ARG A 91 -30.60 0.00 -7.81
C ARG A 91 -31.42 -0.29 -6.55
N LEU A 92 -31.30 0.58 -5.53
CA LEU A 92 -32.07 0.47 -4.30
C LEU A 92 -33.58 0.54 -4.55
N LEU A 93 -34.03 1.44 -5.44
CA LEU A 93 -35.45 1.61 -5.75
C LEU A 93 -36.03 0.51 -6.65
N ARG A 94 -35.21 -0.14 -7.49
CA ARG A 94 -35.66 -1.23 -8.38
C ARG A 94 -35.90 -2.53 -7.62
N ASN A 95 -35.20 -2.73 -6.51
CA ASN A 95 -35.17 -4.01 -5.82
C ASN A 95 -36.24 -4.04 -4.73
N GLU A 96 -37.27 -4.86 -4.93
CA GLU A 96 -38.44 -4.98 -4.05
C GLU A 96 -38.13 -5.71 -2.72
N ASN A 97 -36.90 -6.23 -2.56
CA ASN A 97 -36.49 -6.88 -1.33
C ASN A 97 -36.38 -5.85 -0.18
N ASN A 98 -37.10 -6.08 0.91
CA ASN A 98 -37.06 -5.20 2.08
C ASN A 98 -35.92 -5.54 3.06
N ASP A 99 -35.11 -6.55 2.78
CA ASP A 99 -33.96 -6.93 3.60
C ASP A 99 -32.75 -6.02 3.36
N LEU A 100 -32.42 -5.21 4.37
CA LEU A 100 -31.30 -4.28 4.34
C LEU A 100 -29.95 -5.00 4.23
N ALA A 101 -29.80 -6.18 4.84
CA ALA A 101 -28.54 -6.93 4.80
C ALA A 101 -28.24 -7.43 3.38
N PHE A 102 -29.29 -7.84 2.66
CA PHE A 102 -29.20 -8.22 1.25
C PHE A 102 -28.68 -7.06 0.38
N HIS A 103 -29.21 -5.85 0.54
CA HIS A 103 -28.76 -4.68 -0.23
C HIS A 103 -27.29 -4.31 0.03
N ILE A 104 -26.81 -4.47 1.27
CA ILE A 104 -25.39 -4.22 1.60
C ILE A 104 -24.50 -5.24 0.88
N ALA A 105 -24.84 -6.53 0.96
CA ALA A 105 -24.07 -7.58 0.30
C ALA A 105 -24.12 -7.46 -1.24
N ASP A 106 -25.27 -7.11 -1.81
CA ASP A 106 -25.41 -6.84 -3.26
C ASP A 106 -24.51 -5.68 -3.69
N LEU A 107 -24.50 -4.57 -2.92
CA LEU A 107 -23.66 -3.42 -3.20
C LEU A 107 -22.16 -3.79 -3.20
N ASP A 108 -21.71 -4.49 -2.17
CA ASP A 108 -20.30 -4.90 -2.05
C ASP A 108 -19.89 -5.75 -3.25
N ASN A 109 -20.66 -6.80 -3.54
CA ASN A 109 -20.40 -7.69 -4.67
C ASN A 109 -20.39 -6.92 -6.00
N TYR A 110 -21.35 -5.99 -6.18
CA TYR A 110 -21.45 -5.16 -7.37
C TYR A 110 -20.21 -4.27 -7.57
N LEU A 111 -19.76 -3.58 -6.51
CA LEU A 111 -18.60 -2.69 -6.56
C LEU A 111 -17.28 -3.47 -6.70
N HIS A 112 -17.12 -4.58 -6.01
CA HIS A 112 -15.93 -5.45 -6.16
C HIS A 112 -15.82 -6.01 -7.58
N THR A 113 -16.96 -6.43 -8.16
CA THR A 113 -17.01 -6.86 -9.57
C THR A 113 -16.64 -5.70 -10.50
N MET A 114 -17.18 -4.50 -10.28
CA MET A 114 -16.88 -3.31 -11.07
C MET A 114 -15.38 -3.00 -11.07
N ILE A 115 -14.76 -2.96 -9.88
CA ILE A 115 -13.34 -2.68 -9.71
C ILE A 115 -12.51 -3.76 -10.40
N SER A 116 -12.87 -5.04 -10.26
CA SER A 116 -12.20 -6.15 -10.93
C SER A 116 -12.23 -6.01 -12.46
N ILE A 117 -13.39 -5.67 -13.04
CA ILE A 117 -13.53 -5.43 -14.49
C ILE A 117 -12.64 -4.26 -14.91
N ILE A 118 -12.64 -3.15 -14.18
CA ILE A 118 -11.82 -1.96 -14.49
C ILE A 118 -10.34 -2.31 -14.53
N ARG A 119 -9.87 -3.08 -13.55
CA ARG A 119 -8.46 -3.50 -13.47
C ARG A 119 -8.12 -4.47 -14.60
N THR A 120 -8.95 -5.48 -14.83
CA THR A 120 -8.75 -6.52 -15.86
C THR A 120 -8.77 -5.94 -17.27
N ASN A 121 -9.73 -5.05 -17.56
CA ASN A 121 -9.89 -4.42 -18.87
C ASN A 121 -8.97 -3.21 -19.07
N ASN A 122 -8.06 -2.94 -18.12
CA ASN A 122 -7.07 -1.87 -18.18
C ASN A 122 -7.70 -0.49 -18.45
N LEU A 123 -8.82 -0.20 -17.78
CA LEU A 123 -9.62 1.01 -17.96
C LEU A 123 -9.11 2.17 -17.08
N ARG A 124 -9.30 3.39 -17.57
CA ARG A 124 -9.10 4.62 -16.78
C ARG A 124 -10.48 5.19 -16.42
N VAL A 125 -10.88 5.08 -15.17
CA VAL A 125 -12.25 5.41 -14.74
C VAL A 125 -12.26 6.56 -13.76
N PHE A 126 -13.05 7.58 -14.07
CA PHE A 126 -13.38 8.69 -13.20
C PHE A 126 -14.79 8.47 -12.64
N PHE A 127 -14.88 8.28 -11.33
CA PHE A 127 -16.15 8.17 -10.61
C PHE A 127 -16.55 9.53 -10.06
N VAL A 128 -17.78 9.96 -10.34
CA VAL A 128 -18.41 11.10 -9.65
C VAL A 128 -19.35 10.57 -8.59
N SER A 129 -19.25 11.08 -7.37
CA SER A 129 -20.13 10.70 -6.25
C SER A 129 -20.48 11.90 -5.38
N ASN A 130 -21.64 11.86 -4.73
CA ASN A 130 -22.01 12.85 -3.72
C ASN A 130 -21.42 12.49 -2.35
N GLU A 131 -20.96 13.50 -1.62
CA GLU A 131 -20.76 13.39 -0.18
C GLU A 131 -22.09 13.70 0.53
N VAL A 132 -22.72 12.69 1.12
CA VAL A 132 -24.02 12.83 1.81
C VAL A 132 -23.89 12.71 3.32
N GLY A 133 -22.77 12.20 3.83
CA GLY A 133 -22.51 12.01 5.26
C GLY A 133 -22.38 13.35 6.01
N THR A 134 -22.09 14.44 5.30
CA THR A 134 -22.10 15.80 5.86
C THR A 134 -23.47 16.48 5.82
N SER A 135 -24.52 15.78 5.35
CA SER A 135 -25.89 16.29 5.35
C SER A 135 -26.61 15.95 6.68
N PRO A 136 -27.70 16.65 7.03
CA PRO A 136 -28.53 16.24 8.17
C PRO A 136 -28.97 14.78 8.06
N VAL A 137 -29.02 14.07 9.19
CA VAL A 137 -29.53 12.70 9.26
C VAL A 137 -31.00 12.69 8.79
N SER A 138 -31.33 11.81 7.86
CA SER A 138 -32.69 11.71 7.33
C SER A 138 -33.70 11.34 8.43
N ILE A 139 -34.84 12.04 8.45
CA ILE A 139 -35.97 11.69 9.31
C ILE A 139 -36.65 10.38 8.84
N ASN A 140 -36.57 10.05 7.55
CA ASN A 140 -37.09 8.81 6.98
C ASN A 140 -36.07 7.67 7.12
N ARG A 141 -36.53 6.48 7.54
CA ARG A 141 -35.74 5.24 7.64
C ARG A 141 -35.03 4.89 6.33
N LEU A 142 -35.72 4.97 5.19
CA LEU A 142 -35.14 4.69 3.87
C LEU A 142 -34.01 5.68 3.55
N GLY A 143 -34.19 6.96 3.90
CA GLY A 143 -33.16 7.98 3.69
C GLY A 143 -31.91 7.76 4.55
N ARG A 144 -32.06 7.30 5.81
CA ARG A 144 -30.90 6.93 6.65
C ARG A 144 -30.15 5.75 6.06
N PHE A 145 -30.89 4.72 5.64
CA PHE A 145 -30.29 3.55 5.00
C PHE A 145 -29.54 3.92 3.72
N PHE A 146 -30.11 4.82 2.91
CA PHE A 146 -29.42 5.35 1.73
C PHE A 146 -28.14 6.13 2.10
N GLN A 147 -28.16 6.95 3.16
CA GLN A 147 -26.96 7.64 3.66
C GLN A 147 -25.86 6.65 4.05
N ASP A 148 -26.21 5.57 4.76
CA ASP A 148 -25.27 4.51 5.14
C ASP A 148 -24.67 3.80 3.91
N LEU A 149 -25.53 3.41 2.95
CA LEU A 149 -25.10 2.77 1.71
C LEU A 149 -24.19 3.67 0.86
N GLN A 150 -24.52 4.96 0.76
CA GLN A 150 -23.73 5.93 0.01
C GLN A 150 -22.34 6.15 0.66
N GLY A 151 -22.27 6.19 2.00
CA GLY A 151 -21.00 6.24 2.72
C GLY A 151 -20.15 5.00 2.44
N ARG A 152 -20.76 3.81 2.52
CA ARG A 152 -20.09 2.54 2.21
C ARG A 152 -19.55 2.50 0.77
N LEU A 153 -20.36 2.90 -0.21
CA LEU A 153 -19.94 3.00 -1.61
C LEU A 153 -18.71 3.91 -1.76
N ASN A 154 -18.74 5.09 -1.14
CA ASN A 154 -17.63 6.04 -1.22
C ASN A 154 -16.35 5.47 -0.62
N CYS A 155 -16.42 4.78 0.52
CA CYS A 155 -15.27 4.11 1.14
C CYS A 155 -14.67 3.02 0.24
N ILE A 156 -15.51 2.17 -0.36
CA ILE A 156 -15.06 1.07 -1.24
C ILE A 156 -14.34 1.63 -2.48
N ILE A 157 -14.95 2.61 -3.15
CA ILE A 157 -14.36 3.23 -4.34
C ILE A 157 -13.08 4.01 -3.97
N ALA A 158 -13.08 4.78 -2.87
CA ALA A 158 -11.90 5.53 -2.42
C ALA A 158 -10.72 4.62 -2.09
N SER A 159 -10.98 3.47 -1.45
CA SER A 159 -9.96 2.46 -1.14
C SER A 159 -9.32 1.90 -2.41
N ALA A 160 -10.12 1.64 -3.44
CA ALA A 160 -9.64 1.16 -4.74
C ALA A 160 -9.07 2.24 -5.67
N SER A 161 -9.28 3.52 -5.34
CA SER A 161 -8.86 4.66 -6.16
C SER A 161 -7.37 4.93 -6.08
N ASP A 162 -6.77 5.25 -7.22
CA ASP A 162 -5.42 5.77 -7.34
C ASP A 162 -5.40 7.27 -7.00
N GLU A 163 -6.46 8.02 -7.29
CA GLU A 163 -6.60 9.40 -6.84
C GLU A 163 -7.99 9.66 -6.24
N VAL A 164 -8.08 10.41 -5.15
CA VAL A 164 -9.35 10.86 -4.58
C VAL A 164 -9.33 12.37 -4.44
N TYR A 165 -10.31 13.06 -5.03
CA TYR A 165 -10.51 14.50 -4.93
C TYR A 165 -11.80 14.83 -4.20
N MET A 166 -11.74 15.74 -3.24
CA MET A 166 -12.91 16.42 -2.68
C MET A 166 -13.10 17.77 -3.37
N LEU A 167 -14.32 18.05 -3.85
CA LEU A 167 -14.68 19.38 -4.35
C LEU A 167 -15.51 20.15 -3.33
N GLU A 168 -15.02 21.33 -2.99
CA GLU A 168 -15.67 22.31 -2.14
C GLU A 168 -15.64 23.67 -2.84
N CYS A 169 -16.79 24.32 -3.03
CA CYS A 169 -16.88 25.62 -3.69
C CYS A 169 -16.20 25.71 -5.08
N GLY A 170 -16.17 24.60 -5.84
CA GLY A 170 -15.49 24.52 -7.13
C GLY A 170 -13.98 24.27 -7.04
N ILE A 171 -13.41 24.14 -5.84
CA ILE A 171 -11.98 23.97 -5.59
C ILE A 171 -11.68 22.48 -5.36
N PRO A 172 -10.78 21.88 -6.16
CA PRO A 172 -10.33 20.51 -5.94
C PRO A 172 -9.27 20.41 -4.83
N ARG A 173 -9.55 19.57 -3.83
CA ARG A 173 -8.59 19.14 -2.81
C ARG A 173 -8.25 17.67 -3.03
N LEU A 174 -6.98 17.38 -3.33
CA LEU A 174 -6.48 16.01 -3.44
C LEU A 174 -6.41 15.39 -2.03
N LEU A 175 -7.15 14.31 -1.80
CA LEU A 175 -7.19 13.56 -0.54
C LEU A 175 -6.27 12.33 -0.56
N LYS A 176 -6.12 11.70 -1.73
CA LYS A 176 -5.31 10.50 -1.92
C LYS A 176 -4.65 10.55 -3.29
N LYS A 177 -3.38 10.18 -3.37
CA LYS A 177 -2.67 9.88 -4.62
C LYS A 177 -1.78 8.68 -4.40
N LYS A 178 -2.08 7.57 -5.09
CA LYS A 178 -1.26 6.39 -5.13
C LYS A 178 0.00 6.71 -5.94
N SER A 179 1.15 6.32 -5.42
CA SER A 179 2.43 6.49 -6.12
C SER A 179 2.50 5.58 -7.37
N ASN A 180 3.25 6.01 -8.39
CA ASN A 180 3.51 5.22 -9.59
C ASN A 180 4.61 4.17 -9.39
N ARG A 181 5.22 4.12 -8.19
CA ARG A 181 6.24 3.13 -7.82
C ARG A 181 5.71 1.71 -8.08
N PRO A 182 6.52 0.82 -8.70
CA PRO A 182 6.12 -0.59 -8.86
C PRO A 182 6.18 -1.38 -7.55
N PHE A 183 6.78 -0.81 -6.50
CA PHE A 183 6.94 -1.35 -5.16
C PHE A 183 6.16 -0.55 -4.10
N LYS A 184 5.96 -1.15 -2.92
CA LYS A 184 5.49 -0.44 -1.72
C LYS A 184 6.65 0.30 -1.07
N LEU A 185 6.45 1.56 -0.73
CA LEU A 185 7.42 2.32 0.06
C LEU A 185 7.18 2.06 1.55
N SER A 186 8.23 1.77 2.31
CA SER A 186 8.21 1.61 3.76
C SER A 186 9.19 2.56 4.45
N ALA A 187 9.00 2.74 5.75
CA ALA A 187 9.93 3.46 6.63
C ALA A 187 9.98 2.77 8.01
N PRO A 188 11.10 2.87 8.73
CA PRO A 188 11.21 2.34 10.08
C PRO A 188 10.26 3.06 11.04
N SER A 189 9.78 2.35 12.06
CA SER A 189 8.91 2.88 13.11
C SER A 189 9.61 3.85 14.09
N TYR A 190 10.81 4.32 13.75
CA TYR A 190 11.63 5.22 14.55
C TYR A 190 12.28 6.30 13.68
N VAL A 191 11.48 7.28 13.25
CA VAL A 191 11.95 8.48 12.52
C VAL A 191 11.77 9.77 13.32
N LEU A 192 10.96 9.68 14.37
CA LEU A 192 10.79 10.65 15.43
C LEU A 192 11.33 10.05 16.74
N PRO A 193 11.97 10.87 17.60
CA PRO A 193 12.36 10.46 18.95
C PRO A 193 11.12 10.41 19.86
N SER A 194 10.19 9.50 19.55
CA SER A 194 8.88 9.36 20.19
C SER A 194 8.44 7.88 20.17
N ASP A 195 7.25 7.60 20.71
CA ASP A 195 6.69 6.25 20.77
C ASP A 195 6.24 5.73 19.39
N TYR A 196 5.86 4.44 19.35
CA TYR A 196 5.37 3.78 18.14
C TYR A 196 4.13 4.47 17.56
N ILE A 197 3.16 4.86 18.41
CA ILE A 197 1.91 5.47 17.95
C ILE A 197 2.19 6.80 17.24
N SER A 198 3.04 7.64 17.84
CA SER A 198 3.41 8.94 17.30
C SER A 198 4.15 8.80 15.96
N ASN A 199 5.05 7.82 15.84
CA ASN A 199 5.70 7.50 14.57
C ASN A 199 4.71 6.99 13.54
N VAL A 200 3.78 6.10 13.90
CA VAL A 200 2.76 5.56 12.98
C VAL A 200 1.81 6.65 12.49
N VAL A 201 1.30 7.50 13.38
CA VAL A 201 0.44 8.63 13.02
C VAL A 201 1.17 9.60 12.09
N TYR A 202 2.48 9.78 12.27
CA TYR A 202 3.30 10.60 11.39
C TYR A 202 3.52 9.95 10.02
N LEU A 203 3.66 8.62 9.94
CA LEU A 203 4.05 7.89 8.73
C LEU A 203 2.85 7.44 7.87
N GLN A 204 1.68 7.22 8.46
CA GLN A 204 0.52 6.58 7.82
C GLN A 204 0.05 7.19 6.48
N ASP A 205 0.38 8.45 6.20
CA ASP A 205 0.02 9.17 4.97
C ASP A 205 1.22 9.40 4.03
N LYS A 206 2.41 8.91 4.39
CA LYS A 206 3.68 9.11 3.66
C LYS A 206 4.23 7.83 3.04
N VAL A 207 3.89 6.68 3.61
CA VAL A 207 4.40 5.36 3.20
C VAL A 207 3.26 4.36 3.07
N ASP A 208 3.50 3.32 2.26
CA ASP A 208 2.56 2.22 2.02
C ASP A 208 2.67 1.12 3.09
N ASP A 209 3.80 1.08 3.82
CA ASP A 209 4.11 0.14 4.88
C ASP A 209 4.94 0.81 5.98
N ILE A 210 4.86 0.32 7.22
CA ILE A 210 5.68 0.78 8.34
C ILE A 210 6.40 -0.42 8.94
N GLN A 211 7.73 -0.38 8.96
CA GLN A 211 8.55 -1.44 9.51
C GLN A 211 8.78 -1.24 11.01
N LEU A 212 8.18 -2.12 11.83
CA LEU A 212 8.35 -2.14 13.28
C LEU A 212 9.76 -2.63 13.61
N LEU A 213 10.58 -1.78 14.23
CA LEU A 213 11.95 -2.13 14.64
C LEU A 213 11.95 -2.85 16.00
N LEU A 214 12.48 -4.07 16.05
CA LEU A 214 12.40 -4.96 17.21
C LEU A 214 13.77 -5.49 17.65
N PHE A 215 14.85 -4.74 17.37
CA PHE A 215 16.22 -5.16 17.62
C PHE A 215 16.50 -5.57 19.08
N ASP A 216 15.94 -4.83 20.05
CA ASP A 216 16.11 -5.04 21.49
C ASP A 216 14.77 -5.29 22.19
N SER A 217 13.82 -5.94 21.51
CA SER A 217 12.45 -6.04 21.98
C SER A 217 12.31 -7.02 23.16
N THR A 218 12.28 -6.47 24.38
CA THR A 218 12.10 -7.23 25.61
C THR A 218 10.63 -7.61 25.86
N ALA A 219 10.35 -8.36 26.93
CA ALA A 219 8.98 -8.62 27.37
C ALA A 219 8.21 -7.34 27.72
N ASP A 220 8.94 -6.29 28.16
CA ASP A 220 8.38 -5.00 28.58
C ASP A 220 8.37 -3.94 27.47
N ASP A 221 8.68 -4.33 26.22
CA ASP A 221 8.64 -3.42 25.08
C ASP A 221 7.25 -2.74 25.00
N PRO A 222 7.18 -1.38 24.96
CA PRO A 222 5.93 -0.65 24.86
C PRO A 222 5.01 -1.13 23.74
N LEU A 223 5.56 -1.65 22.63
CA LEU A 223 4.78 -2.19 21.52
C LEU A 223 3.82 -3.30 21.95
N PHE A 224 4.21 -4.12 22.93
CA PHE A 224 3.42 -5.28 23.35
C PHE A 224 2.38 -4.97 24.42
N LYS A 225 2.30 -3.72 24.88
CA LYS A 225 1.20 -3.27 25.74
C LYS A 225 -0.11 -3.28 24.95
N ASP A 226 -1.15 -3.87 25.53
CA ASP A 226 -2.43 -4.04 24.85
C ASP A 226 -3.01 -2.73 24.30
N GLU A 227 -2.90 -1.63 25.06
CA GLU A 227 -3.35 -0.30 24.61
C GLU A 227 -2.64 0.17 23.33
N THR A 228 -1.32 0.00 23.25
CA THR A 228 -0.53 0.35 22.06
C THR A 228 -0.95 -0.52 20.89
N PHE A 229 -1.05 -1.83 21.11
CA PHE A 229 -1.39 -2.78 20.06
C PHE A 229 -2.80 -2.55 19.49
N PHE A 230 -3.80 -2.33 20.34
CA PHE A 230 -5.16 -2.00 19.90
C PHE A 230 -5.20 -0.69 19.11
N THR A 231 -4.40 0.31 19.53
CA THR A 231 -4.31 1.58 18.81
C THR A 231 -3.68 1.38 17.43
N LEU A 232 -2.64 0.55 17.30
CA LEU A 232 -2.04 0.22 16.00
C LEU A 232 -3.03 -0.51 15.07
N GLN A 233 -3.78 -1.48 15.59
CA GLN A 233 -4.85 -2.15 14.83
C GLN A 233 -5.93 -1.17 14.37
N TYR A 234 -6.34 -0.24 15.25
CA TYR A 234 -7.31 0.79 14.92
C TYR A 234 -6.80 1.72 13.81
N LEU A 235 -5.56 2.18 13.92
CA LEU A 235 -4.94 3.07 12.93
C LEU A 235 -4.77 2.39 11.57
N MET A 236 -4.47 1.08 11.54
CA MET A 236 -4.38 0.31 10.30
C MET A 236 -5.75 0.15 9.60
N ASN A 237 -6.84 0.09 10.37
CA ASN A 237 -8.18 -0.05 9.83
C ASN A 237 -8.64 1.23 9.10
N GLY A 238 -8.59 1.19 7.76
CA GLY A 238 -9.10 2.25 6.89
C GLY A 238 -8.05 3.25 6.39
N SER A 239 -6.80 3.10 6.79
CA SER A 239 -5.67 3.96 6.38
C SER A 239 -4.88 3.42 5.17
N GLY A 240 -5.04 2.14 4.85
CA GLY A 240 -4.50 1.53 3.63
C GLY A 240 -3.00 1.21 3.65
N PHE A 241 -2.28 1.54 4.73
CA PHE A 241 -0.89 1.13 4.95
C PHE A 241 -0.83 -0.25 5.65
N THR A 242 0.30 -0.95 5.54
CA THR A 242 0.57 -2.22 6.22
C THR A 242 1.71 -2.12 7.24
N PHE A 243 1.91 -3.17 8.03
CA PHE A 243 3.10 -3.31 8.88
C PHE A 243 4.03 -4.40 8.35
N SER A 244 5.32 -4.19 8.51
CA SER A 244 6.38 -5.21 8.45
C SER A 244 7.14 -5.21 9.78
N ALA A 245 7.95 -6.23 10.05
CA ALA A 245 8.73 -6.31 11.28
C ALA A 245 10.21 -6.55 10.97
N HIS A 246 11.07 -5.73 11.54
CA HIS A 246 12.50 -5.95 11.57
C HIS A 246 12.89 -6.58 12.90
N MET A 247 13.19 -7.87 12.89
CA MET A 247 13.54 -8.67 14.06
C MET A 247 15.00 -8.42 14.49
N SER A 248 15.35 -8.88 15.69
CA SER A 248 16.74 -8.97 16.14
C SER A 248 17.54 -9.97 15.29
N ALA A 249 18.86 -10.01 15.46
CA ALA A 249 19.71 -10.93 14.70
C ALA A 249 19.44 -12.41 15.04
N MET A 250 19.76 -13.28 14.08
CA MET A 250 19.78 -14.73 14.26
C MET A 250 20.67 -15.16 15.44
N PRO A 251 20.49 -16.38 15.99
CA PRO A 251 21.38 -16.90 17.02
C PRO A 251 22.83 -16.85 16.56
N ALA A 252 23.72 -16.34 17.42
CA ALA A 252 25.15 -16.30 17.14
C ALA A 252 25.81 -17.68 17.33
N SER A 253 25.18 -18.55 18.14
CA SER A 253 25.69 -19.86 18.50
C SER A 253 24.58 -20.83 18.93
N ASP A 254 24.95 -22.07 19.24
CA ASP A 254 24.04 -23.05 19.83
C ASP A 254 23.60 -22.65 21.27
N ASN A 255 24.37 -21.81 21.97
CA ASN A 255 24.10 -21.44 23.36
C ASN A 255 22.91 -20.48 23.52
N ASP A 256 22.67 -19.64 22.51
CA ASP A 256 21.59 -18.64 22.49
C ASP A 256 20.41 -19.07 21.61
N PHE A 257 20.47 -20.25 21.00
CA PHE A 257 19.43 -20.79 20.11
C PHE A 257 18.03 -20.80 20.77
N GLU A 258 17.90 -21.46 21.92
CA GLU A 258 16.63 -21.57 22.64
C GLU A 258 16.11 -20.20 23.12
N ILE A 259 17.02 -19.31 23.51
CA ILE A 259 16.66 -17.95 23.94
C ILE A 259 16.03 -17.20 22.76
N LYS A 260 16.67 -17.25 21.59
CA LYS A 260 16.20 -16.61 20.36
C LYS A 260 14.90 -17.22 19.83
N ILE A 261 14.73 -18.54 19.90
CA ILE A 261 13.47 -19.21 19.48
C ILE A 261 12.30 -18.72 20.33
N ASN A 262 12.50 -18.62 21.65
CA ASN A 262 11.47 -18.13 22.56
C ASN A 262 11.18 -16.63 22.35
N GLU A 263 12.21 -15.82 22.14
CA GLU A 263 12.09 -14.39 21.81
C GLU A 263 11.25 -14.20 20.53
N PHE A 264 11.65 -14.81 19.42
CA PHE A 264 10.98 -14.68 18.13
C PHE A 264 9.56 -15.23 18.18
N SER A 265 9.36 -16.37 18.84
CA SER A 265 8.04 -16.96 19.03
C SER A 265 7.06 -16.00 19.69
N ARG A 266 7.46 -15.39 20.81
CA ARG A 266 6.62 -14.45 21.57
C ARG A 266 6.26 -13.24 20.72
N ILE A 267 7.22 -12.72 19.97
CA ILE A 267 7.02 -11.56 19.09
C ILE A 267 6.06 -11.90 17.95
N ILE A 268 6.31 -13.01 17.23
CA ILE A 268 5.48 -13.46 16.11
C ILE A 268 4.04 -13.72 16.58
N GLU A 269 3.84 -14.43 17.70
CA GLU A 269 2.51 -14.69 18.27
C GLU A 269 1.70 -13.40 18.48
N LYS A 270 2.34 -12.35 18.99
CA LYS A 270 1.68 -11.05 19.16
C LYS A 270 1.40 -10.40 17.82
N LEU A 271 2.39 -10.33 16.92
CA LEU A 271 2.31 -9.64 15.64
C LEU A 271 1.37 -10.31 14.62
N LEU A 272 1.07 -11.60 14.75
CA LEU A 272 0.05 -12.28 13.94
C LEU A 272 -1.30 -11.55 14.01
N THR A 273 -1.64 -10.94 15.15
CA THR A 273 -2.90 -10.20 15.31
C THR A 273 -2.89 -8.81 14.65
N LEU A 274 -1.71 -8.29 14.27
CA LEU A 274 -1.56 -7.05 13.49
C LEU A 274 -1.50 -7.33 11.97
N ASN A 275 -1.49 -8.60 11.55
CA ASN A 275 -1.31 -9.01 10.15
C ASN A 275 -0.06 -8.39 9.50
N VAL A 276 1.07 -8.44 10.21
CA VAL A 276 2.37 -8.05 9.67
C VAL A 276 2.67 -8.86 8.40
N THR A 277 3.15 -8.17 7.37
CA THR A 277 3.33 -8.72 6.03
C THR A 277 4.58 -9.59 5.89
N HIS A 278 5.70 -9.18 6.49
CA HIS A 278 6.99 -9.86 6.44
C HIS A 278 7.78 -9.66 7.73
N TYR A 279 8.69 -10.59 8.00
CA TYR A 279 9.62 -10.58 9.13
C TYR A 279 11.06 -10.60 8.61
N THR A 280 11.75 -9.47 8.69
CA THR A 280 13.15 -9.32 8.30
C THR A 280 14.07 -9.72 9.44
N VAL A 281 15.09 -10.52 9.14
CA VAL A 281 16.06 -11.03 10.13
C VAL A 281 17.49 -10.92 9.59
N HIS A 282 18.43 -10.48 10.42
CA HIS A 282 19.84 -10.37 10.03
C HIS A 282 20.54 -11.73 9.95
N TYR A 283 21.26 -11.95 8.84
CA TYR A 283 22.33 -12.95 8.76
C TYR A 283 23.66 -12.29 9.15
N ASP A 284 24.08 -12.46 10.42
CA ASP A 284 25.32 -11.90 10.94
C ASP A 284 26.35 -13.01 11.13
N LEU A 285 27.02 -13.37 10.02
CA LEU A 285 28.09 -14.37 10.05
C LEU A 285 29.17 -13.93 11.06
N PRO A 286 29.57 -14.79 12.02
CA PRO A 286 30.60 -14.45 12.98
C PRO A 286 31.89 -13.97 12.30
N VAL A 287 32.59 -13.03 12.93
CA VAL A 287 33.87 -12.52 12.43
C VAL A 287 34.87 -13.67 12.35
N ILE A 288 35.53 -13.79 11.20
CA ILE A 288 36.51 -14.84 10.91
C ILE A 288 37.87 -14.17 10.73
N ASP A 289 38.78 -14.41 11.68
CA ASP A 289 40.13 -13.82 11.66
C ASP A 289 41.07 -14.45 10.62
N ASN A 290 40.70 -15.63 10.08
CA ASN A 290 41.52 -16.39 9.15
C ASN A 290 40.68 -16.96 8.01
N ASP A 291 40.96 -16.53 6.78
CA ASP A 291 40.28 -16.96 5.55
C ASP A 291 40.21 -18.48 5.39
N SER A 292 41.19 -19.25 5.90
CA SER A 292 41.15 -20.71 5.81
C SER A 292 40.04 -21.35 6.65
N GLN A 293 39.56 -20.65 7.68
CA GLN A 293 38.47 -21.12 8.54
C GLN A 293 37.09 -20.73 7.99
N TYR A 294 37.03 -19.79 7.03
CA TYR A 294 35.78 -19.26 6.51
C TYR A 294 34.79 -20.34 6.05
N PRO A 295 35.19 -21.35 5.22
CA PRO A 295 34.25 -22.36 4.76
C PRO A 295 33.66 -23.21 5.90
N ILE A 296 34.44 -23.45 6.96
CA ILE A 296 34.05 -24.28 8.10
C ILE A 296 33.07 -23.51 8.98
N VAL A 297 33.41 -22.25 9.32
CA VAL A 297 32.57 -21.38 10.15
C VAL A 297 31.25 -21.08 9.44
N LYS A 298 31.31 -20.71 8.14
CA LYS A 298 30.11 -20.47 7.32
C LYS A 298 29.20 -21.69 7.31
N LYS A 299 29.71 -22.88 6.99
CA LYS A 299 28.89 -24.10 6.95
C LYS A 299 28.24 -24.41 8.29
N LYS A 300 28.95 -24.19 9.41
CA LYS A 300 28.38 -24.38 10.75
C LYS A 300 27.27 -23.36 11.03
N TYR A 301 27.50 -22.09 10.69
CA TYR A 301 26.53 -21.02 10.90
C TYR A 301 25.30 -21.18 10.01
N ASP A 302 25.46 -21.56 8.74
CA ASP A 302 24.34 -21.88 7.85
C ASP A 302 23.46 -22.99 8.42
N ALA A 303 24.07 -24.05 8.96
CA ALA A 303 23.31 -25.14 9.60
C ALA A 303 22.52 -24.66 10.82
N LEU A 304 23.10 -23.76 11.64
CA LEU A 304 22.43 -23.13 12.78
C LEU A 304 21.24 -22.28 12.30
N CYS A 305 21.43 -21.43 11.30
CA CYS A 305 20.37 -20.60 10.72
C CYS A 305 19.25 -21.44 10.11
N ILE A 306 19.59 -22.50 9.36
CA ILE A 306 18.61 -23.41 8.76
C ILE A 306 17.77 -24.08 9.85
N ASN A 307 18.41 -24.59 10.91
CA ASN A 307 17.70 -25.21 12.02
C ASN A 307 16.76 -24.21 12.71
N PHE A 308 17.24 -22.97 12.93
CA PHE A 308 16.48 -21.91 13.57
C PHE A 308 15.23 -21.53 12.76
N ILE A 309 15.39 -21.27 11.45
CA ILE A 309 14.26 -20.93 10.57
C ILE A 309 13.28 -22.10 10.46
N THR A 310 13.79 -23.33 10.37
CA THR A 310 12.93 -24.53 10.30
C THR A 310 12.05 -24.63 11.54
N CYS A 311 12.61 -24.46 12.74
CA CYS A 311 11.85 -24.46 13.99
C CYS A 311 10.76 -23.36 14.01
N LEU A 312 11.09 -22.14 13.55
CA LEU A 312 10.10 -21.06 13.45
C LEU A 312 8.99 -21.37 12.44
N LYS A 313 9.31 -21.93 11.26
CA LYS A 313 8.32 -22.27 10.23
C LYS A 313 7.45 -23.47 10.62
N GLU A 314 7.98 -24.41 11.39
CA GLU A 314 7.17 -25.50 11.97
C GLU A 314 6.12 -24.95 12.95
N LYS A 315 6.50 -23.97 13.77
CA LYS A 315 5.58 -23.33 14.72
C LYS A 315 4.62 -22.34 14.04
N PHE A 316 5.07 -21.65 13.01
CA PHE A 316 4.33 -20.61 12.30
C PHE A 316 4.41 -20.81 10.79
N PRO A 317 3.65 -21.73 10.19
CA PRO A 317 3.83 -22.15 8.80
C PRO A 317 3.48 -21.07 7.76
N THR A 318 2.77 -20.01 8.16
CA THR A 318 2.28 -18.96 7.26
C THR A 318 3.10 -17.68 7.30
N ILE A 319 4.15 -17.59 8.13
CA ILE A 319 4.97 -16.37 8.19
C ILE A 319 5.85 -16.26 6.95
N ASP A 320 5.99 -15.04 6.46
CA ASP A 320 6.97 -14.72 5.43
C ASP A 320 8.23 -14.16 6.10
N LEU A 321 9.26 -14.99 6.18
CA LEU A 321 10.58 -14.62 6.68
C LEU A 321 11.43 -14.18 5.50
N ASN A 322 12.20 -13.11 5.69
CA ASN A 322 13.23 -12.72 4.75
C ASN A 322 14.57 -12.53 5.48
N LEU A 323 15.64 -12.93 4.80
CA LEU A 323 16.99 -12.93 5.38
C LEU A 323 17.80 -11.79 4.79
N GLU A 324 18.29 -10.92 5.67
CA GLU A 324 19.00 -9.70 5.30
C GLU A 324 20.51 -9.88 5.30
N ASN A 325 21.15 -9.33 4.27
CA ASN A 325 22.60 -9.17 4.25
C ASN A 325 23.01 -7.92 5.08
N VAL A 326 23.94 -8.07 6.01
CA VAL A 326 24.50 -6.91 6.73
C VAL A 326 25.93 -6.64 6.30
N LYS A 327 26.84 -7.60 6.55
CA LYS A 327 28.29 -7.48 6.26
C LYS A 327 28.78 -8.42 5.17
N THR A 328 27.86 -8.95 4.38
CA THR A 328 28.12 -9.98 3.38
C THR A 328 27.35 -9.68 2.10
N LYS A 329 27.71 -10.39 1.02
CA LYS A 329 26.91 -10.43 -0.19
C LYS A 329 25.69 -11.33 0.03
N LEU A 330 24.55 -11.00 -0.58
CA LEU A 330 23.36 -11.84 -0.73
C LEU A 330 23.71 -13.24 -1.23
N SER A 331 24.68 -13.38 -2.13
CA SER A 331 25.16 -14.71 -2.56
C SER A 331 25.65 -15.61 -1.43
N ALA A 332 26.10 -15.04 -0.30
CA ALA A 332 26.54 -15.83 0.85
C ALA A 332 25.36 -16.49 1.59
N LEU A 333 24.14 -15.96 1.42
CA LEU A 333 22.91 -16.42 2.06
C LEU A 333 22.20 -17.51 1.24
N ASP A 334 22.64 -17.77 0.00
CA ASP A 334 22.01 -18.70 -0.95
C ASP A 334 21.66 -20.07 -0.35
N ASP A 335 22.60 -20.66 0.41
CA ASP A 335 22.43 -21.98 1.00
C ASP A 335 21.26 -22.01 1.99
N VAL A 336 21.16 -20.99 2.85
CA VAL A 336 20.11 -20.88 3.87
C VAL A 336 18.77 -20.56 3.22
N VAL A 337 18.74 -19.57 2.32
CA VAL A 337 17.50 -19.11 1.68
C VAL A 337 16.85 -20.22 0.84
N LYS A 338 17.65 -20.96 0.07
CA LYS A 338 17.18 -22.10 -0.73
C LYS A 338 16.75 -23.27 0.15
N ALA A 339 17.50 -23.60 1.21
CA ALA A 339 17.16 -24.71 2.10
C ALA A 339 15.85 -24.47 2.87
N CYS A 340 15.59 -23.22 3.27
CA CYS A 340 14.41 -22.87 4.05
C CYS A 340 13.21 -22.43 3.20
N THR A 341 13.39 -22.23 1.89
CA THR A 341 12.37 -21.66 0.99
C THR A 341 11.80 -20.36 1.56
N ILE A 342 12.68 -19.38 1.76
CA ILE A 342 12.37 -18.03 2.23
C ILE A 342 12.82 -17.00 1.18
N SER A 343 12.59 -15.71 1.43
CA SER A 343 13.02 -14.63 0.54
C SER A 343 14.26 -13.90 1.08
N TYR A 344 14.88 -13.08 0.24
CA TYR A 344 15.95 -12.18 0.68
C TYR A 344 15.40 -10.81 1.09
N CYS A 345 16.05 -10.18 2.07
CA CYS A 345 16.10 -8.73 2.18
C CYS A 345 17.45 -8.24 1.66
N ALA A 346 17.43 -7.35 0.67
CA ALA A 346 18.63 -6.76 0.10
C ALA A 346 18.88 -5.38 0.72
N ASP A 347 19.90 -5.26 1.56
CA ASP A 347 20.35 -3.96 2.04
C ASP A 347 21.32 -3.33 1.03
N ILE A 348 20.79 -2.42 0.21
CA ILE A 348 21.55 -1.70 -0.80
C ILE A 348 22.50 -0.69 -0.15
N GLY A 349 22.10 -0.08 0.96
CA GLY A 349 22.90 0.95 1.62
C GLY A 349 24.21 0.38 2.18
N HIS A 350 24.14 -0.77 2.85
CA HIS A 350 25.33 -1.50 3.31
C HIS A 350 26.16 -2.08 2.14
N TYR A 351 25.52 -2.52 1.05
CA TYR A 351 26.23 -2.94 -0.18
C TYR A 351 27.15 -1.85 -0.72
N LEU A 352 26.59 -0.64 -0.86
CA LEU A 352 27.34 0.51 -1.34
C LEU A 352 28.44 0.91 -0.35
N LEU A 353 28.17 0.83 0.96
CA LEU A 353 29.16 1.12 2.00
C LEU A 353 30.37 0.17 1.93
N GLN A 354 30.14 -1.10 1.61
CA GLN A 354 31.18 -2.12 1.49
C GLN A 354 31.86 -2.14 0.11
N GLY A 355 31.41 -1.31 -0.83
CA GLY A 355 31.93 -1.28 -2.20
C GLY A 355 31.55 -2.51 -3.02
N PHE A 356 30.47 -3.21 -2.67
CA PHE A 356 29.94 -4.31 -3.48
C PHE A 356 29.18 -3.77 -4.70
N ASN A 357 29.23 -4.54 -5.79
CA ASN A 357 28.45 -4.26 -6.99
C ASN A 357 27.01 -4.79 -6.82
N LEU A 358 26.02 -3.99 -7.25
CA LEU A 358 24.59 -4.32 -7.20
C LEU A 358 24.15 -5.41 -8.20
N GLN A 359 25.05 -5.92 -9.05
CA GLN A 359 24.79 -7.07 -9.92
C GLN A 359 24.29 -8.29 -9.14
N ASP A 360 24.84 -8.53 -7.95
CA ASP A 360 24.46 -9.66 -7.09
C ASP A 360 22.99 -9.58 -6.63
N ILE A 361 22.48 -8.36 -6.46
CA ILE A 361 21.08 -8.04 -6.15
C ILE A 361 20.22 -8.26 -7.40
N SER A 362 20.68 -7.75 -8.55
CA SER A 362 19.97 -7.86 -9.82
C SER A 362 19.73 -9.31 -10.26
N GLU A 363 20.71 -10.20 -10.02
CA GLU A 363 20.62 -11.63 -10.34
C GLU A 363 19.63 -12.38 -9.44
N ARG A 364 19.24 -11.81 -8.29
CA ARG A 364 18.33 -12.41 -7.31
C ARG A 364 17.00 -11.69 -7.17
N LEU A 365 16.72 -10.71 -8.04
CA LEU A 365 15.59 -9.78 -7.87
C LEU A 365 14.24 -10.51 -7.72
N ASP A 366 14.03 -11.60 -8.45
CA ASP A 366 12.80 -12.40 -8.40
C ASP A 366 12.58 -13.13 -7.05
N THR A 367 13.62 -13.22 -6.22
CA THR A 367 13.60 -13.87 -4.90
C THR A 367 13.76 -12.88 -3.73
N ILE A 368 13.94 -11.60 -4.03
CA ILE A 368 13.97 -10.52 -3.04
C ILE A 368 12.53 -10.09 -2.78
N SER A 369 12.13 -9.99 -1.51
CA SER A 369 10.82 -9.46 -1.10
C SER A 369 10.93 -8.07 -0.47
N VAL A 370 12.09 -7.76 0.12
CA VAL A 370 12.36 -6.49 0.79
C VAL A 370 13.69 -5.91 0.33
N ILE A 371 13.74 -4.60 0.14
CA ILE A 371 14.97 -3.85 -0.08
C ILE A 371 15.09 -2.83 1.04
N HIS A 372 16.20 -2.83 1.77
CA HIS A 372 16.57 -1.72 2.64
C HIS A 372 17.41 -0.73 1.85
N LEU A 373 17.06 0.55 1.96
CA LEU A 373 17.68 1.61 1.21
C LEU A 373 17.98 2.81 2.11
N HIS A 374 19.24 3.20 2.12
CA HIS A 374 19.68 4.47 2.67
C HIS A 374 20.80 5.08 1.84
N GLY A 375 21.03 6.37 2.03
CA GLY A 375 22.16 7.08 1.45
C GLY A 375 23.42 6.96 2.30
N LEU A 376 24.53 7.38 1.71
CA LEU A 376 25.84 7.50 2.35
C LEU A 376 26.30 8.95 2.28
N LYS A 377 27.05 9.41 3.28
CA LYS A 377 27.64 10.74 3.30
C LYS A 377 29.08 10.69 3.77
N GLU A 378 29.99 11.15 2.93
CA GLU A 378 31.39 11.35 3.32
C GLU A 378 31.50 12.48 4.35
N THR A 379 32.26 12.23 5.41
CA THR A 379 32.59 13.19 6.46
C THR A 379 34.10 13.19 6.70
N GLY A 380 34.62 14.20 7.40
CA GLY A 380 36.05 14.24 7.76
C GLY A 380 36.53 13.05 8.62
N ASN A 381 35.61 12.26 9.20
CA ASN A 381 35.90 11.11 10.06
C ASN A 381 35.50 9.76 9.44
N GLY A 382 35.21 9.71 8.14
CA GLY A 382 34.76 8.49 7.44
C GLY A 382 33.38 8.65 6.79
N ILE A 383 32.77 7.53 6.38
CA ILE A 383 31.46 7.50 5.73
C ILE A 383 30.38 7.30 6.78
N LYS A 384 29.38 8.18 6.79
CA LYS A 384 28.17 8.02 7.59
C LYS A 384 27.09 7.32 6.74
N ASP A 385 26.45 6.31 7.29
CA ASP A 385 25.33 5.57 6.70
C ASP A 385 23.97 6.10 7.21
N HIS A 386 22.88 5.50 6.74
CA HIS A 386 21.50 5.88 7.10
C HIS A 386 21.14 7.35 6.81
N GLU A 387 21.91 7.99 5.92
CA GLU A 387 21.67 9.35 5.46
C GLU A 387 20.62 9.38 4.33
N ALA A 388 20.16 10.58 3.95
CA ALA A 388 19.19 10.69 2.88
C ALA A 388 19.72 10.08 1.57
N PHE A 389 18.95 9.19 0.95
CA PHE A 389 19.21 8.73 -0.40
C PHE A 389 18.98 9.88 -1.38
N THR A 390 19.99 10.16 -2.21
CA THR A 390 19.99 11.32 -3.14
C THR A 390 20.06 10.91 -4.60
N GLY A 391 19.72 9.65 -4.90
CA GLY A 391 19.64 9.12 -6.25
C GLY A 391 20.89 8.34 -6.68
N ASN A 392 20.66 7.19 -7.30
CA ASN A 392 21.67 6.36 -7.95
C ASN A 392 20.97 5.62 -9.11
N LEU A 393 21.49 5.75 -10.34
CA LEU A 393 20.85 5.19 -11.53
C LEU A 393 20.74 3.67 -11.48
N GLU A 394 21.76 2.96 -10.99
CA GLU A 394 21.73 1.50 -10.87
C GLU A 394 20.66 1.04 -9.88
N VAL A 395 20.53 1.75 -8.75
CA VAL A 395 19.46 1.51 -7.77
C VAL A 395 18.09 1.73 -8.41
N PHE A 396 17.90 2.83 -9.16
CA PHE A 396 16.62 3.05 -9.84
C PHE A 396 16.29 1.98 -10.88
N CYS A 397 17.25 1.49 -11.64
CA CYS A 397 17.04 0.38 -12.58
C CYS A 397 16.62 -0.93 -11.89
N ILE A 398 17.10 -1.18 -10.66
CA ILE A 398 16.64 -2.29 -9.81
C ILE A 398 15.20 -2.03 -9.36
N LEU A 399 14.95 -0.83 -8.81
CA LEU A 399 13.65 -0.44 -8.28
C LEU A 399 12.53 -0.43 -9.34
N GLU A 400 12.82 -0.10 -10.61
CA GLU A 400 11.85 -0.16 -11.71
C GLU A 400 11.29 -1.55 -11.97
N LYS A 401 12.07 -2.60 -11.65
CA LYS A 401 11.71 -4.00 -11.87
C LYS A 401 11.22 -4.70 -10.60
N PHE A 402 11.36 -4.03 -9.45
CA PHE A 402 11.04 -4.58 -8.14
C PHE A 402 9.59 -4.29 -7.74
N THR A 403 8.90 -5.31 -7.21
CA THR A 403 7.48 -5.20 -6.81
C THR A 403 7.24 -5.46 -5.32
N GLY A 404 8.30 -5.65 -4.53
CA GLY A 404 8.22 -5.91 -3.09
C GLY A 404 8.09 -4.64 -2.25
N VAL A 405 8.71 -4.65 -1.07
CA VAL A 405 8.74 -3.51 -0.13
C VAL A 405 10.12 -2.86 -0.15
N VAL A 406 10.18 -1.55 -0.32
CA VAL A 406 11.43 -0.76 -0.21
C VAL A 406 11.36 0.06 1.07
N THR A 407 12.11 -0.35 2.09
CA THR A 407 12.20 0.36 3.36
C THR A 407 13.30 1.41 3.29
N ILE A 408 12.91 2.67 3.47
CA ILE A 408 13.84 3.79 3.55
C ILE A 408 14.35 3.91 4.99
N GLU A 409 15.54 3.38 5.25
CA GLU A 409 16.14 3.32 6.59
C GLU A 409 16.77 4.66 6.99
N ASN A 410 15.93 5.69 7.08
CA ASN A 410 16.29 6.99 7.62
C ASN A 410 15.65 7.19 8.99
N TYR A 411 16.47 7.33 10.02
CA TYR A 411 16.00 7.50 11.41
C TYR A 411 15.71 8.95 11.82
N HIS A 412 15.60 9.85 10.83
CA HIS A 412 15.26 11.25 11.02
C HIS A 412 14.31 11.74 9.93
N THR A 413 13.29 12.51 10.33
CA THR A 413 12.26 12.99 9.41
C THR A 413 12.78 13.82 8.25
N GLU A 414 13.83 14.62 8.42
CA GLU A 414 14.42 15.42 7.34
C GLU A 414 15.05 14.54 6.26
N SER A 415 15.83 13.54 6.67
CA SER A 415 16.45 12.57 5.76
C SER A 415 15.39 11.74 5.04
N LEU A 416 14.38 11.24 5.79
CA LEU A 416 13.28 10.47 5.22
C LEU A 416 12.54 11.26 4.14
N LYS A 417 12.10 12.50 4.46
CA LYS A 417 11.40 13.36 3.50
C LYS A 417 12.21 13.57 2.23
N LYS A 418 13.52 13.78 2.38
CA LYS A 418 14.42 13.99 1.25
C LYS A 418 14.51 12.73 0.38
N SER A 419 14.73 11.56 0.98
CA SER A 419 14.77 10.27 0.26
C SER A 419 13.47 10.00 -0.49
N ILE A 420 12.32 10.15 0.17
CA ILE A 420 10.99 9.98 -0.46
C ILE A 420 10.83 10.94 -1.64
N SER A 421 11.20 12.21 -1.47
CA SER A 421 11.10 13.20 -2.54
C SER A 421 11.95 12.85 -3.76
N TYR A 422 13.15 12.29 -3.57
CA TYR A 422 14.00 11.85 -4.68
C TYR A 422 13.43 10.63 -5.40
N ILE A 423 12.87 9.68 -4.67
CA ILE A 423 12.23 8.49 -5.24
C ILE A 423 10.97 8.89 -6.02
N ASP A 424 10.10 9.71 -5.43
CA ASP A 424 8.87 10.19 -6.06
C ASP A 424 9.11 11.19 -7.19
N LEU A 425 10.30 11.79 -7.29
CA LEU A 425 10.66 12.59 -8.45
C LEU A 425 11.02 11.71 -9.66
N TYR A 426 11.55 10.51 -9.40
CA TYR A 426 11.92 9.55 -10.44
C TYR A 426 10.71 8.79 -11.00
N PHE A 427 9.77 8.36 -10.13
CA PHE A 427 8.57 7.59 -10.46
C PHE A 427 7.29 8.45 -10.56
#